data_AF-A0A920JVB4-F1
#
_entry.id   AF-A0A920JVB4-F1
#
_cell.length_a   1.000
_cell.length_b   1.000
_cell.length_c   1.000
_cell.angle_alpha   90.00
_cell.angle_beta   90.00
_cell.angle_gamma   90.00
#
_symmetry.space_group_name_H-M   'P 1'
#
loop_
_entity.id
_entity.type
_entity.pdbx_description
1 polymer ?
#
loop_
_entity_poly.entity_id
_entity_poly.type
_entity_poly.pdbx_seq_one_letter_code
_entity_poly.pdbx_strand_id
1 'polypeptide(L)'
;MYILKKIILFSFLFFCGFKAFSQGTNSEIKCNSNSIDELYSLIYSPLEPFEPPATAVDDDGNITASEDELFSLRRRHFYDQLKGEDTVSINLQTYATINKELPGVLEDFEPVIKILLPDCQPVSLFRGVPVSSTAADFDTILKTTEIGLKTELEAIVNYARSSIDPKPIKFEQILDILKNDLAITPEIINAILPEPIAERYFPDGNIPTGNLSEAAILAFVSLGGKVINPPNQLFFIKPRSYSGVIEDYSSLIIKEDGSIEPAAALNTSLVSQMLNRMGVKAQILIITEVETDVAGNCTLDDAGRWHQIIGGRKSRNCPFFSLASQMLENGTYKRTKDYVEQNIVFRQLEAILSIAKNNNKETNS
;
A
#
# COMPACT_ATOMS: atom_id res chain seq x y z
N MET A 1 -57.07 22.77 11.40
CA MET A 1 -55.72 23.39 11.24
C MET A 1 -55.16 23.82 12.60
N TYR A 2 -54.94 22.90 13.55
CA TYR A 2 -54.25 23.20 14.83
C TYR A 2 -53.65 21.95 15.55
N ILE A 3 -53.49 20.81 14.88
CA ILE A 3 -52.96 19.57 15.47
C ILE A 3 -51.78 18.97 14.68
N LEU A 4 -51.37 19.57 13.54
CA LEU A 4 -50.25 19.08 12.73
C LEU A 4 -48.91 19.80 12.96
N LYS A 5 -48.84 20.75 13.91
CA LYS A 5 -47.63 21.56 14.17
C LYS A 5 -46.83 21.18 15.43
N LYS A 6 -47.20 20.11 16.15
CA LYS A 6 -46.54 19.70 17.41
C LYS A 6 -45.72 18.40 17.35
N ILE A 7 -45.65 17.72 16.20
CA ILE A 7 -44.88 16.46 16.06
C ILE A 7 -43.50 16.67 15.42
N ILE A 8 -43.22 17.85 14.86
CA ILE A 8 -41.96 18.13 14.15
C ILE A 8 -40.85 18.70 15.08
N LEU A 9 -41.13 18.90 16.37
CA LEU A 9 -40.19 19.55 17.31
C LEU A 9 -39.64 18.63 18.41
N PHE A 10 -39.68 17.31 18.23
CA PHE A 10 -39.17 16.35 19.22
C PHE A 10 -38.36 15.18 18.64
N SER A 11 -37.76 15.36 17.46
CA SER A 11 -36.85 14.39 16.83
C SER A 11 -35.40 14.90 16.70
N PHE A 12 -35.03 16.00 17.37
CA PHE A 12 -33.74 16.67 17.16
C PHE A 12 -32.75 16.55 18.33
N LEU A 13 -32.94 15.60 19.25
CA LEU A 13 -32.10 15.46 20.44
C LEU A 13 -32.04 14.01 20.92
N PHE A 14 -31.42 13.12 20.12
CA PHE A 14 -30.69 11.93 20.61
C PHE A 14 -30.09 11.17 19.43
N PHE A 15 -28.83 11.45 19.09
CA PHE A 15 -27.82 10.47 18.61
C PHE A 15 -26.50 11.24 18.37
N CYS A 16 -25.99 11.90 19.42
CA CYS A 16 -24.54 12.09 19.54
C CYS A 16 -23.97 10.75 20.02
N GLY A 17 -23.12 10.13 19.21
CA GLY A 17 -22.49 8.88 19.60
C GLY A 17 -21.87 8.04 18.49
N PHE A 18 -21.75 8.52 17.25
CA PHE A 18 -20.76 7.98 16.33
C PHE A 18 -19.48 8.79 16.52
N LYS A 19 -18.48 8.17 17.17
CA LYS A 19 -17.10 8.59 17.01
C LYS A 19 -16.83 8.56 15.51
N ALA A 20 -16.74 9.76 14.92
CA ALA A 20 -16.14 9.93 13.62
C ALA A 20 -14.73 9.31 13.70
N PHE A 21 -14.59 8.15 13.10
CA PHE A 21 -13.28 7.56 12.87
C PHE A 21 -12.53 8.56 12.01
N SER A 22 -11.38 9.01 12.50
CA SER A 22 -10.45 9.89 11.82
C SER A 22 -10.19 9.35 10.42
N GLN A 23 -10.88 9.90 9.41
CA GLN A 23 -10.33 9.99 8.07
C GLN A 23 -9.01 10.75 8.25
N GLY A 24 -7.89 10.06 8.05
CA GLY A 24 -6.63 10.73 7.81
C GLY A 24 -6.88 11.74 6.70
N THR A 25 -6.78 13.01 7.04
CA THR A 25 -6.83 14.10 6.08
C THR A 25 -5.65 13.91 5.13
N ASN A 26 -5.87 13.27 3.98
CA ASN A 26 -5.04 13.51 2.81
C ASN A 26 -5.41 14.93 2.35
N SER A 27 -4.92 15.94 3.07
CA SER A 27 -4.78 17.26 2.48
C SER A 27 -3.85 17.07 1.30
N GLU A 28 -4.34 17.25 0.06
CA GLU A 28 -3.45 17.36 -1.09
C GLU A 28 -2.33 18.33 -0.73
N ILE A 29 -1.11 17.80 -0.65
CA ILE A 29 0.05 18.61 -0.33
C ILE A 29 0.20 19.58 -1.51
N LYS A 30 -0.12 20.85 -1.28
CA LYS A 30 0.09 21.88 -2.29
C LYS A 30 1.57 22.18 -2.31
N CYS A 31 2.25 21.65 -3.32
CA CYS A 31 3.64 21.99 -3.57
C CYS A 31 3.77 23.47 -3.95
N ASN A 32 4.90 24.06 -3.57
CA ASN A 32 5.25 25.42 -3.99
C ASN A 32 5.77 25.37 -5.44
N SER A 33 4.90 25.02 -6.37
CA SER A 33 5.20 25.03 -7.80
C SER A 33 5.10 26.44 -8.36
N ASN A 34 5.97 26.75 -9.31
CA ASN A 34 5.85 27.91 -10.16
C ASN A 34 4.51 27.88 -10.92
N SER A 35 4.04 29.08 -11.28
CA SER A 35 2.81 29.22 -12.06
C SER A 35 3.02 28.73 -13.49
N ILE A 36 1.93 28.38 -14.18
CA ILE A 36 2.01 28.02 -15.60
C ILE A 36 2.52 29.19 -16.46
N ASP A 37 2.26 30.44 -16.04
CA ASP A 37 2.72 31.65 -16.72
C ASP A 37 4.25 31.77 -16.67
N GLU A 38 4.87 31.42 -15.54
CA GLU A 38 6.34 31.38 -15.40
C GLU A 38 6.94 30.29 -16.30
N LEU A 39 6.30 29.12 -16.41
CA LEU A 39 6.72 28.07 -17.34
C LEU A 39 6.61 28.54 -18.80
N TYR A 40 5.51 29.19 -19.18
CA TYR A 40 5.36 29.72 -20.54
C TYR A 40 6.36 30.84 -20.83
N SER A 41 6.66 31.69 -19.86
CA SER A 41 7.70 32.72 -20.01
C SER A 41 9.07 32.11 -20.29
N LEU A 42 9.38 30.96 -19.67
CA LEU A 42 10.61 30.21 -19.96
C LEU A 42 10.57 29.61 -21.38
N ILE A 43 9.48 28.92 -21.74
CA ILE A 43 9.33 28.25 -23.05
C ILE A 43 9.40 29.24 -24.22
N TYR A 44 8.79 30.42 -24.07
CA TYR A 44 8.78 31.46 -25.10
C TYR A 44 9.93 32.46 -24.97
N SER A 45 10.92 32.19 -24.11
CA SER A 45 12.11 33.03 -24.03
C SER A 45 12.87 32.99 -25.37
N PRO A 46 13.50 34.10 -25.79
CA PRO A 46 14.12 34.21 -27.10
C PRO A 46 15.49 33.50 -27.12
N LEU A 47 15.49 32.17 -27.02
CA LEU A 47 16.69 31.35 -27.12
C LEU A 47 17.13 31.20 -28.57
N GLU A 48 18.45 31.21 -28.79
CA GLU A 48 19.04 30.84 -30.06
C GLU A 48 18.77 29.35 -30.34
N PRO A 49 18.20 29.00 -31.51
CA PRO A 49 18.01 27.61 -31.90
C PRO A 49 19.32 26.84 -31.92
N PHE A 50 19.28 25.54 -31.61
CA PHE A 50 20.46 24.70 -31.73
C PHE A 50 20.74 24.37 -33.20
N GLU A 51 21.93 24.75 -33.66
CA GLU A 51 22.49 24.33 -34.94
C GLU A 51 23.68 23.37 -34.68
N PRO A 52 23.67 22.16 -35.25
CA PRO A 52 24.80 21.24 -35.11
C PRO A 52 26.12 21.88 -35.59
N PRO A 53 27.21 21.80 -34.82
CA PRO A 53 28.48 22.38 -35.23
C PRO A 53 29.02 21.67 -36.47
N ALA A 54 29.87 22.35 -37.25
CA ALA A 54 30.49 21.78 -38.46
C ALA A 54 31.27 20.48 -38.23
N THR A 55 31.67 20.17 -36.99
CA THR A 55 32.30 18.89 -36.63
C THR A 55 31.32 17.72 -36.55
N ALA A 56 30.02 17.99 -36.50
CA ALA A 56 28.93 17.02 -36.43
C ALA A 56 28.19 16.87 -37.77
N VAL A 57 28.67 17.54 -38.83
CA VAL A 57 28.05 17.60 -40.15
C VAL A 57 29.14 17.36 -41.20
N ASP A 58 28.85 16.61 -42.27
CA ASP A 58 29.76 16.47 -43.41
C ASP A 58 29.67 17.66 -44.39
N ASP A 59 30.52 17.65 -45.42
CA ASP A 59 30.56 18.69 -46.46
C ASP A 59 29.24 18.78 -47.28
N ASP A 60 28.42 17.73 -47.25
CA ASP A 60 27.12 17.65 -47.93
C ASP A 60 25.94 18.07 -47.02
N GLY A 61 26.20 18.41 -45.75
CA GLY A 61 25.19 18.84 -44.79
C GLY A 61 24.52 17.70 -44.00
N ASN A 62 25.00 16.46 -44.12
CA ASN A 62 24.45 15.33 -43.37
C ASN A 62 25.05 15.24 -41.96
N ILE A 63 24.21 14.90 -41.00
CA ILE A 63 24.64 14.63 -39.62
C ILE A 63 25.55 13.40 -39.59
N THR A 64 26.77 13.58 -39.10
CA THR A 64 27.77 12.52 -38.90
C THR A 64 27.95 12.14 -37.44
N ALA A 65 27.57 13.02 -36.51
CA ALA A 65 27.58 12.75 -35.08
C ALA A 65 26.52 11.71 -34.69
N SER A 66 26.82 10.92 -33.67
CA SER A 66 25.83 10.02 -33.07
C SER A 66 24.69 10.80 -32.40
N GLU A 67 23.53 10.17 -32.20
CA GLU A 67 22.41 10.77 -31.47
C GLU A 67 22.82 11.24 -30.06
N ASP A 68 23.66 10.47 -29.37
CA ASP A 68 24.14 10.81 -28.03
C ASP A 68 25.06 12.04 -28.01
N GLU A 69 25.88 12.16 -29.04
CA GLU A 69 26.77 13.30 -29.23
C GLU A 69 25.97 14.55 -29.57
N LEU A 70 25.03 14.46 -30.53
CA LEU A 70 24.12 15.56 -30.85
C LEU A 70 23.31 16.02 -29.65
N PHE A 71 22.75 15.08 -28.88
CA PHE A 71 22.03 15.41 -27.65
C PHE A 71 22.92 16.16 -26.65
N SER A 72 24.16 15.73 -26.48
CA SER A 72 25.10 16.36 -25.56
C SER A 72 25.49 17.77 -26.01
N LEU A 73 25.67 17.98 -27.32
CA LEU A 73 25.91 19.30 -27.91
C LEU A 73 24.69 20.22 -27.74
N ARG A 74 23.49 19.74 -28.07
CA ARG A 74 22.23 20.48 -27.92
C ARG A 74 21.97 20.90 -26.48
N ARG A 75 22.13 19.97 -25.54
CA ARG A 75 21.96 20.26 -24.11
C ARG A 75 22.97 21.27 -23.60
N ARG A 76 24.23 21.21 -24.06
CA ARG A 76 25.24 22.20 -23.69
C ARG A 76 24.89 23.58 -24.25
N HIS A 77 24.44 23.63 -25.50
CA HIS A 77 23.98 24.87 -26.15
C HIS A 77 22.89 25.58 -25.33
N PHE A 78 21.84 24.86 -24.93
CA PHE A 78 20.78 25.47 -24.11
C PHE A 78 21.20 25.71 -22.66
N TYR A 79 22.05 24.86 -22.07
CA TYR A 79 22.62 25.10 -20.75
C TYR A 79 23.40 26.43 -20.69
N ASP A 80 24.23 26.71 -21.69
CA ASP A 80 25.04 27.93 -21.74
C ASP A 80 24.17 29.19 -21.85
N GLN A 81 23.03 29.10 -22.55
CA GLN A 81 22.05 30.20 -22.65
C GLN A 81 21.21 30.40 -21.39
N LEU A 82 20.85 29.31 -20.70
CA LEU A 82 20.00 29.33 -19.49
C LEU A 82 20.83 29.45 -18.20
N LYS A 83 22.14 29.58 -18.30
CA LYS A 83 23.03 29.62 -17.14
C LYS A 83 22.80 30.90 -16.33
N GLY A 84 22.32 30.73 -15.10
CA GLY A 84 22.06 31.83 -14.17
C GLY A 84 20.60 32.26 -14.12
N GLU A 85 19.74 31.67 -14.95
CA GLU A 85 18.29 31.81 -14.84
C GLU A 85 17.74 31.10 -13.59
N ASP A 86 16.62 31.61 -13.09
CA ASP A 86 15.93 31.01 -11.95
C ASP A 86 15.34 29.63 -12.32
N THR A 87 15.41 28.70 -11.37
CA THR A 87 14.84 27.36 -11.56
C THR A 87 13.31 27.42 -11.53
N VAL A 88 12.67 26.83 -12.54
CA VAL A 88 11.22 26.69 -12.64
C VAL A 88 10.82 25.28 -12.17
N SER A 89 10.05 25.21 -11.09
CA SER A 89 9.55 23.98 -10.48
C SER A 89 8.10 23.75 -10.86
N ILE A 90 7.80 22.64 -11.56
CA ILE A 90 6.44 22.30 -12.00
C ILE A 90 5.98 20.98 -11.38
N ASN A 91 4.69 20.83 -11.09
CA ASN A 91 4.17 19.57 -10.56
C ASN A 91 4.29 18.45 -11.59
N LEU A 92 4.50 17.21 -11.12
CA LEU A 92 4.58 16.03 -11.97
C LEU A 92 3.37 15.89 -12.90
N GLN A 93 2.17 16.17 -12.42
CA GLN A 93 0.95 16.15 -13.25
C GLN A 93 1.02 17.17 -14.40
N THR A 94 1.52 18.39 -14.14
CA THR A 94 1.67 19.43 -15.17
C THR A 94 2.69 19.00 -16.22
N TYR A 95 3.86 18.54 -15.77
CA TYR A 95 4.88 17.98 -16.64
C TYR A 95 4.32 16.84 -17.52
N ALA A 96 3.65 15.88 -16.89
CA ALA A 96 3.11 14.70 -17.56
C ALA A 96 2.04 15.06 -18.59
N THR A 97 1.19 16.05 -18.28
CA THR A 97 0.17 16.54 -19.22
C THR A 97 0.80 17.23 -20.42
N ILE A 98 1.77 18.12 -20.20
CA ILE A 98 2.47 18.83 -21.28
C ILE A 98 3.21 17.85 -22.18
N ASN A 99 3.95 16.91 -21.61
CA ASN A 99 4.76 15.96 -22.38
C ASN A 99 3.91 14.92 -23.12
N LYS A 100 2.67 14.64 -22.66
CA LYS A 100 1.70 13.83 -23.40
C LYS A 100 1.25 14.53 -24.68
N GLU A 101 0.90 15.81 -24.58
CA GLU A 101 0.37 16.61 -25.70
C GLU A 101 1.48 17.06 -26.66
N LEU A 102 2.66 17.40 -26.12
CA LEU A 102 3.81 17.91 -26.86
C LEU A 102 5.10 17.21 -26.38
N PRO A 103 5.38 15.98 -26.88
CA PRO A 103 6.56 15.23 -26.49
C PRO A 103 7.86 15.99 -26.76
N GLY A 104 8.77 16.01 -25.78
CA GLY A 104 10.10 16.59 -25.92
C GLY A 104 10.17 18.12 -25.82
N VAL A 105 9.03 18.82 -25.69
CA VAL A 105 8.99 20.30 -25.66
C VAL A 105 9.78 20.91 -24.49
N LEU A 106 10.00 20.13 -23.43
CA LEU A 106 10.71 20.58 -22.23
C LEU A 106 12.19 20.16 -22.20
N GLU A 107 12.68 19.40 -23.19
CA GLU A 107 14.05 18.86 -23.18
C GLU A 107 15.13 19.96 -23.21
N ASP A 108 14.87 21.03 -23.95
CA ASP A 108 15.80 22.17 -24.06
C ASP A 108 15.90 22.96 -22.74
N PHE A 109 14.91 22.82 -21.86
CA PHE A 109 14.79 23.56 -20.61
C PHE A 109 15.14 22.72 -19.37
N GLU A 110 15.53 21.45 -19.54
CA GLU A 110 15.96 20.55 -18.46
C GLU A 110 16.99 21.13 -17.48
N PRO A 111 17.95 21.99 -17.90
CA PRO A 111 18.90 22.61 -16.98
C PRO A 111 18.25 23.40 -15.84
N VAL A 112 17.11 24.03 -16.10
CA VAL A 112 16.45 24.97 -15.19
C VAL A 112 15.05 24.52 -14.78
N ILE A 113 14.52 23.42 -15.34
CA ILE A 113 13.28 22.81 -14.90
C ILE A 113 13.53 21.76 -13.82
N LYS A 114 12.69 21.81 -12.76
CA LYS A 114 12.54 20.71 -11.79
C LYS A 114 11.10 20.23 -11.80
N ILE A 115 10.92 18.92 -11.72
CA ILE A 115 9.62 18.31 -11.51
C ILE A 115 9.43 18.07 -10.02
N LEU A 116 8.31 18.51 -9.46
CA LEU A 116 7.92 18.21 -8.10
C LEU A 116 7.09 16.93 -8.06
N LEU A 117 7.56 15.92 -7.33
CA LEU A 117 6.79 14.71 -7.04
C LEU A 117 5.55 15.03 -6.19
N PRO A 118 4.60 14.07 -6.01
CA PRO A 118 3.42 14.30 -5.17
C PRO A 118 3.73 14.68 -3.71
N ASP A 119 4.93 14.37 -3.20
CA ASP A 119 5.43 14.82 -1.88
C ASP A 119 6.30 16.08 -1.95
N CYS A 120 6.28 16.77 -3.08
CA CYS A 120 7.00 18.00 -3.38
C CYS A 120 8.53 17.89 -3.44
N GLN A 121 9.07 16.68 -3.51
CA GLN A 121 10.50 16.50 -3.78
C GLN A 121 10.84 16.91 -5.21
N PRO A 122 11.87 17.76 -5.40
CA PRO A 122 12.30 18.16 -6.73
C PRO A 122 13.13 17.05 -7.40
N VAL A 123 12.82 16.81 -8.66
CA VAL A 123 13.46 15.81 -9.51
C VAL A 123 13.97 16.48 -10.78
N SER A 124 15.20 16.16 -11.14
CA SER A 124 15.82 16.61 -12.38
C SER A 124 15.42 15.72 -13.54
N LEU A 125 15.39 16.31 -14.72
CA LEU A 125 15.16 15.63 -15.99
C LEU A 125 16.47 15.35 -16.73
N PHE A 126 16.43 14.32 -17.56
CA PHE A 126 17.43 14.03 -18.58
C PHE A 126 16.74 13.32 -19.75
N ARG A 127 16.76 13.90 -20.95
CA ARG A 127 16.05 13.35 -22.15
C ARG A 127 14.55 13.17 -21.94
N GLY A 128 13.91 14.11 -21.28
CA GLY A 128 12.50 14.04 -20.93
C GLY A 128 12.19 12.91 -19.95
N VAL A 129 13.19 12.40 -19.21
CA VAL A 129 12.99 11.35 -18.21
C VAL A 129 13.41 11.85 -16.84
N PRO A 130 12.61 11.64 -15.78
CA PRO A 130 13.04 11.90 -14.41
C PRO A 130 14.21 10.98 -14.02
N VAL A 131 15.31 11.52 -13.47
CA VAL A 131 16.56 10.75 -13.24
C VAL A 131 17.16 10.87 -11.84
N SER A 132 16.51 11.56 -10.91
CA SER A 132 17.05 11.72 -9.55
C SER A 132 16.71 10.50 -8.69
N SER A 133 17.70 9.89 -8.02
CA SER A 133 17.42 8.92 -6.96
C SER A 133 16.75 9.66 -5.79
N THR A 134 15.52 9.27 -5.47
CA THR A 134 14.71 9.89 -4.41
C THR A 134 14.24 8.83 -3.43
N ALA A 135 13.84 9.29 -2.23
CA ALA A 135 13.20 8.43 -1.25
C ALA A 135 11.84 9.03 -0.87
N ALA A 136 10.77 8.26 -1.06
CA ALA A 136 9.41 8.72 -0.85
C ALA A 136 8.55 7.68 -0.12
N ASP A 137 7.43 8.13 0.44
CA ASP A 137 6.47 7.21 1.07
C ASP A 137 5.78 6.37 0.00
N PHE A 138 5.28 5.19 0.39
CA PHE A 138 4.69 4.26 -0.58
C PHE A 138 3.49 4.86 -1.34
N ASP A 139 2.69 5.70 -0.68
CA ASP A 139 1.59 6.43 -1.31
C ASP A 139 2.08 7.38 -2.42
N THR A 140 3.23 8.03 -2.25
CA THR A 140 3.85 8.88 -3.28
C THR A 140 4.28 8.05 -4.48
N ILE A 141 4.82 6.85 -4.27
CA ILE A 141 5.17 5.92 -5.35
C ILE A 141 3.92 5.54 -6.13
N LEU A 142 2.85 5.11 -5.43
CA LEU A 142 1.58 4.74 -6.05
C LEU A 142 0.98 5.88 -6.87
N LYS A 143 0.95 7.11 -6.32
CA LYS A 143 0.47 8.31 -7.03
C LYS A 143 1.34 8.68 -8.24
N THR A 144 2.66 8.55 -8.13
CA THR A 144 3.59 8.79 -9.24
C THR A 144 3.32 7.81 -10.39
N THR A 145 3.15 6.53 -10.07
CA THR A 145 2.76 5.50 -11.04
C THR A 145 1.40 5.79 -11.65
N GLU A 146 0.41 6.18 -10.85
CA GLU A 146 -0.93 6.53 -11.32
C GLU A 146 -0.89 7.67 -12.35
N ILE A 147 -0.12 8.72 -12.08
CA ILE A 147 0.08 9.84 -13.01
C ILE A 147 0.66 9.30 -14.33
N GLY A 148 1.75 8.52 -14.26
CA GLY A 148 2.38 7.93 -15.43
C GLY A 148 1.43 7.07 -16.27
N LEU A 149 0.61 6.25 -15.63
CA LEU A 149 -0.40 5.41 -16.30
C LEU A 149 -1.48 6.26 -16.97
N LYS A 150 -2.04 7.25 -16.26
CA LYS A 150 -3.09 8.14 -16.79
C LYS A 150 -2.61 8.99 -17.97
N THR A 151 -1.34 9.39 -17.95
CA THR A 151 -0.75 10.17 -19.04
C THR A 151 -0.08 9.33 -20.11
N GLU A 152 -0.10 8.00 -19.99
CA GLU A 152 0.56 7.07 -20.93
C GLU A 152 2.08 7.34 -21.08
N LEU A 153 2.72 7.79 -19.99
CA LEU A 153 4.15 8.09 -19.97
C LEU A 153 4.91 7.00 -19.21
N GLU A 154 5.41 6.02 -19.96
CA GLU A 154 6.15 4.88 -19.39
C GLU A 154 7.40 5.33 -18.61
N ALA A 155 8.04 6.43 -19.01
CA ALA A 155 9.17 7.01 -18.30
C ALA A 155 8.86 7.34 -16.83
N ILE A 156 7.64 7.83 -16.53
CA ILE A 156 7.22 8.13 -15.15
C ILE A 156 6.96 6.85 -14.37
N VAL A 157 6.35 5.84 -15.00
CA VAL A 157 6.12 4.52 -14.40
C VAL A 157 7.46 3.85 -14.07
N ASN A 158 8.40 3.87 -15.02
CA ASN A 158 9.75 3.33 -14.85
C ASN A 158 10.53 4.08 -13.76
N TYR A 159 10.38 5.40 -13.68
CA TYR A 159 10.97 6.18 -12.60
C TYR A 159 10.42 5.75 -11.22
N ALA A 160 9.10 5.62 -11.08
CA ALA A 160 8.48 5.18 -9.84
C ALA A 160 8.93 3.77 -9.41
N ARG A 161 9.10 2.86 -10.37
CA ARG A 161 9.49 1.46 -10.14
C ARG A 161 10.98 1.28 -9.82
N SER A 162 11.85 2.13 -10.39
CA SER A 162 13.30 1.83 -10.42
C SER A 162 14.17 2.93 -9.80
N SER A 163 13.62 4.10 -9.50
CA SER A 163 14.41 5.27 -9.07
C SER A 163 13.88 5.95 -7.80
N ILE A 164 12.72 5.51 -7.29
CA ILE A 164 12.20 5.95 -5.99
C ILE A 164 12.37 4.82 -4.98
N ASP A 165 13.23 5.05 -3.99
CA ASP A 165 13.40 4.14 -2.86
C ASP A 165 12.23 4.34 -1.86
N PRO A 166 11.46 3.28 -1.55
CA PRO A 166 10.41 3.38 -0.54
C PRO A 166 10.98 3.69 0.85
N LYS A 167 10.48 4.75 1.48
CA LYS A 167 10.79 5.07 2.87
C LYS A 167 10.33 3.94 3.80
N PRO A 168 11.07 3.68 4.89
CA PRO A 168 10.65 2.69 5.87
C PRO A 168 9.29 3.03 6.48
N ILE A 169 8.40 2.05 6.58
CA ILE A 169 7.07 2.20 7.18
C ILE A 169 6.97 1.45 8.50
N LYS A 170 6.08 1.91 9.38
CA LYS A 170 5.81 1.21 10.64
C LYS A 170 5.05 -0.08 10.38
N PHE A 171 5.21 -1.06 11.26
CA PHE A 171 4.51 -2.34 11.11
C PHE A 171 2.98 -2.18 11.15
N GLU A 172 2.47 -1.23 11.93
CA GLU A 172 1.03 -0.94 11.99
C GLU A 172 0.49 -0.48 10.64
N GLN A 173 1.27 0.28 9.87
CA GLN A 173 0.87 0.71 8.52
C GLN A 173 0.78 -0.47 7.54
N ILE A 174 1.63 -1.50 7.70
CA ILE A 174 1.50 -2.76 6.94
C ILE A 174 0.15 -3.41 7.24
N LEU A 175 -0.22 -3.51 8.52
CA LEU A 175 -1.51 -4.08 8.93
C LEU A 175 -2.70 -3.26 8.41
N ASP A 176 -2.59 -1.94 8.39
CA ASP A 176 -3.65 -1.06 7.87
C ASP A 176 -3.84 -1.26 6.36
N ILE A 177 -2.76 -1.41 5.59
CA ILE A 177 -2.82 -1.73 4.15
C ILE A 177 -3.48 -3.10 3.96
N LEU A 178 -3.03 -4.13 4.70
CA LEU A 178 -3.56 -5.50 4.63
C LEU A 178 -5.05 -5.61 5.00
N LYS A 179 -5.61 -4.63 5.71
CA LYS A 179 -7.03 -4.60 6.08
C LYS A 179 -7.89 -3.83 5.08
N ASN A 180 -7.31 -3.24 4.03
CA ASN A 180 -8.01 -2.34 3.12
C ASN A 180 -7.67 -2.58 1.64
N ASP A 181 -8.24 -3.64 1.06
CA ASP A 181 -8.08 -3.96 -0.37
C ASP A 181 -8.67 -2.88 -1.29
N LEU A 182 -9.73 -2.18 -0.86
CA LEU A 182 -10.46 -1.21 -1.69
C LEU A 182 -9.70 0.09 -1.94
N ALA A 183 -8.64 0.36 -1.18
CA ALA A 183 -7.80 1.53 -1.38
C ALA A 183 -6.81 1.38 -2.55
N ILE A 184 -6.75 0.20 -3.18
CA ILE A 184 -5.66 -0.18 -4.07
C ILE A 184 -6.20 -0.45 -5.47
N THR A 185 -5.56 0.15 -6.47
CA THR A 185 -5.93 -0.01 -7.87
C THR A 185 -5.08 -1.10 -8.52
N PRO A 186 -5.66 -2.16 -9.11
CA PRO A 186 -4.91 -3.29 -9.69
C PRO A 186 -3.85 -2.87 -10.71
N GLU A 187 -4.19 -1.92 -11.58
CA GLU A 187 -3.32 -1.43 -12.65
C GLU A 187 -2.05 -0.78 -12.09
N ILE A 188 -2.18 -0.04 -10.98
CA ILE A 188 -1.04 0.59 -10.31
C ILE A 188 -0.09 -0.49 -9.76
N ILE A 189 -0.63 -1.50 -9.07
CA ILE A 189 0.19 -2.57 -8.49
C ILE A 189 0.89 -3.41 -9.56
N ASN A 190 0.17 -3.76 -10.63
CA ASN A 190 0.77 -4.47 -11.77
C ASN A 190 1.93 -3.67 -12.39
N ALA A 191 1.85 -2.35 -12.42
CA ALA A 191 2.89 -1.50 -13.00
C ALA A 191 4.17 -1.41 -12.13
N ILE A 192 4.04 -1.52 -10.80
CA ILE A 192 5.20 -1.42 -9.88
C ILE A 192 5.73 -2.77 -9.40
N LEU A 193 4.93 -3.84 -9.43
CA LEU A 193 5.36 -5.17 -9.02
C LEU A 193 6.32 -5.75 -10.09
N PRO A 194 7.57 -6.11 -9.74
CA PRO A 194 8.49 -6.67 -10.71
C PRO A 194 7.94 -7.98 -11.31
N GLU A 195 8.02 -8.11 -12.63
CA GLU A 195 7.48 -9.24 -13.40
C GLU A 195 7.89 -10.62 -12.84
N PRO A 196 9.18 -10.90 -12.49
CA PRO A 196 9.55 -12.20 -11.93
C PRO A 196 8.89 -12.51 -10.57
N ILE A 197 8.51 -11.47 -9.82
CA ILE A 197 7.77 -11.62 -8.56
C ILE A 197 6.28 -11.82 -8.85
N ALA A 198 5.72 -11.04 -9.78
CA ALA A 198 4.33 -11.18 -10.21
C ALA A 198 4.04 -12.60 -10.71
N GLU A 199 4.85 -13.14 -11.62
CA GLU A 199 4.69 -14.50 -12.17
C GLU A 199 4.75 -15.59 -11.08
N ARG A 200 5.58 -15.40 -10.06
CA ARG A 200 5.74 -16.37 -8.98
C ARG A 200 4.52 -16.45 -8.06
N TYR A 201 3.87 -15.32 -7.79
CA TYR A 201 2.76 -15.24 -6.84
C TYR A 201 1.38 -15.21 -7.51
N PHE A 202 1.32 -14.78 -8.76
CA PHE A 202 0.13 -14.63 -9.58
C PHE A 202 0.38 -15.22 -10.98
N PRO A 203 0.59 -16.55 -11.11
CA PRO A 203 0.97 -17.19 -12.37
C PRO A 203 -0.10 -17.09 -13.47
N ASP A 204 -1.35 -16.83 -13.10
CA ASP A 204 -2.46 -16.61 -14.04
C ASP A 204 -2.44 -15.19 -14.66
N GLY A 205 -1.43 -14.37 -14.33
CA GLY A 205 -1.20 -13.03 -14.86
C GLY A 205 -2.08 -11.93 -14.25
N ASN A 206 -3.16 -12.29 -13.56
CA ASN A 206 -4.07 -11.34 -12.92
C ASN A 206 -3.99 -11.41 -11.40
N ILE A 207 -3.82 -10.25 -10.75
CA ILE A 207 -3.92 -10.13 -9.30
C ILE A 207 -5.41 -10.14 -8.92
N PRO A 208 -5.89 -11.13 -8.15
CA PRO A 208 -7.28 -11.16 -7.72
C PRO A 208 -7.61 -9.95 -6.84
N THR A 209 -8.82 -9.39 -6.96
CA THR A 209 -9.25 -8.23 -6.15
C THR A 209 -9.08 -8.47 -4.65
N GLY A 210 -9.36 -9.69 -4.17
CA GLY A 210 -9.19 -10.06 -2.77
C GLY A 210 -7.75 -10.34 -2.33
N ASN A 211 -6.75 -10.10 -3.19
CA ASN A 211 -5.33 -10.18 -2.85
C ASN A 211 -4.61 -8.85 -3.13
N LEU A 212 -5.33 -7.74 -3.34
CA LEU A 212 -4.72 -6.47 -3.76
C LEU A 212 -3.84 -5.87 -2.66
N SER A 213 -4.27 -5.95 -1.40
CA SER A 213 -3.46 -5.48 -0.27
C SER A 213 -2.18 -6.30 -0.09
N GLU A 214 -2.25 -7.62 -0.27
CA GLU A 214 -1.07 -8.46 -0.29
C GLU A 214 -0.17 -8.15 -1.49
N ALA A 215 -0.73 -7.95 -2.67
CA ALA A 215 0.08 -7.60 -3.82
C ALA A 215 0.78 -6.24 -3.64
N ALA A 216 0.12 -5.28 -2.99
CA ALA A 216 0.71 -3.98 -2.67
C ALA A 216 1.86 -4.08 -1.67
N ILE A 217 1.71 -4.83 -0.57
CA ILE A 217 2.82 -5.06 0.35
C ILE A 217 3.95 -5.85 -0.34
N LEU A 218 3.62 -6.75 -1.27
CA LEU A 218 4.62 -7.50 -2.02
C LEU A 218 5.41 -6.56 -2.95
N ALA A 219 4.73 -5.63 -3.61
CA ALA A 219 5.36 -4.58 -4.41
C ALA A 219 6.26 -3.71 -3.53
N PHE A 220 5.77 -3.21 -2.40
CA PHE A 220 6.56 -2.43 -1.44
C PHE A 220 7.87 -3.15 -1.05
N VAL A 221 7.79 -4.42 -0.65
CA VAL A 221 8.97 -5.21 -0.28
C VAL A 221 9.90 -5.45 -1.48
N SER A 222 9.33 -5.68 -2.67
CA SER A 222 10.11 -5.93 -3.89
C SER A 222 10.85 -4.70 -4.38
N LEU A 223 10.34 -3.50 -4.09
CA LEU A 223 10.99 -2.21 -4.31
C LEU A 223 12.06 -1.89 -3.26
N GLY A 224 12.37 -2.80 -2.32
CA GLY A 224 13.36 -2.59 -1.27
C GLY A 224 12.79 -1.94 0.00
N GLY A 225 11.47 -1.87 0.12
CA GLY A 225 10.77 -1.34 1.29
C GLY A 225 11.16 -2.05 2.59
N LYS A 226 11.33 -1.26 3.65
CA LYS A 226 11.73 -1.75 4.97
C LYS A 226 10.66 -1.45 6.00
N VAL A 227 10.55 -2.32 7.00
CA VAL A 227 9.69 -2.11 8.15
C VAL A 227 10.52 -1.59 9.32
N ILE A 228 10.04 -0.54 9.98
CA ILE A 228 10.64 0.00 11.20
C ILE A 228 10.20 -0.87 12.37
N ASN A 229 11.17 -1.38 13.14
CA ASN A 229 10.95 -2.16 14.37
C ASN A 229 9.85 -3.23 14.21
N PRO A 230 9.97 -4.15 13.24
CA PRO A 230 8.98 -5.20 13.04
C PRO A 230 8.84 -6.06 14.31
N PRO A 231 7.64 -6.60 14.61
CA PRO A 231 7.49 -7.62 15.63
C PRO A 231 8.34 -8.84 15.26
N ASN A 232 8.89 -9.54 16.25
CA ASN A 232 9.65 -10.77 15.97
C ASN A 232 8.72 -11.87 15.46
N GLN A 233 7.46 -11.89 15.93
CA GLN A 233 6.52 -12.96 15.67
C GLN A 233 5.06 -12.49 15.59
N LEU A 234 4.29 -13.11 14.70
CA LEU A 234 2.84 -12.97 14.61
C LEU A 234 2.16 -14.32 14.43
N PHE A 235 0.91 -14.39 14.83
CA PHE A 235 0.06 -15.54 14.55
C PHE A 235 -1.19 -15.15 13.77
N PHE A 236 -1.51 -15.93 12.75
CA PHE A 236 -2.79 -15.91 12.06
C PHE A 236 -3.59 -17.12 12.47
N ILE A 237 -4.77 -16.91 13.03
CA ILE A 237 -5.73 -17.99 13.31
C ILE A 237 -6.80 -17.97 12.24
N LYS A 238 -7.03 -19.13 11.63
CA LYS A 238 -8.13 -19.32 10.69
C LYS A 238 -8.83 -20.66 10.92
N PRO A 239 -10.11 -20.77 10.55
CA PRO A 239 -10.79 -22.04 10.62
C PRO A 239 -10.25 -23.01 9.55
N ARG A 240 -10.35 -24.32 9.82
CA ARG A 240 -10.03 -25.37 8.82
C ARG A 240 -10.86 -25.26 7.53
N SER A 241 -12.07 -24.72 7.63
CA SER A 241 -13.04 -24.51 6.55
C SER A 241 -13.86 -23.27 6.87
N TYR A 242 -14.31 -22.50 5.88
CA TYR A 242 -15.23 -21.38 6.10
C TYR A 242 -16.71 -21.80 6.01
N SER A 243 -16.98 -23.05 5.61
CA SER A 243 -18.36 -23.56 5.53
C SER A 243 -19.00 -23.55 6.92
N GLY A 244 -20.13 -22.86 7.07
CA GLY A 244 -20.85 -22.76 8.35
C GLY A 244 -20.32 -21.68 9.31
N VAL A 245 -19.25 -20.96 8.94
CA VAL A 245 -18.85 -19.72 9.62
C VAL A 245 -19.79 -18.60 9.16
N ILE A 246 -20.25 -17.76 10.09
CA ILE A 246 -21.23 -16.68 9.79
C ILE A 246 -20.64 -15.28 9.79
N GLU A 247 -19.37 -15.15 10.14
CA GLU A 247 -18.67 -13.87 10.20
C GLU A 247 -17.82 -13.68 8.95
N ASP A 248 -17.80 -12.46 8.42
CA ASP A 248 -17.11 -12.10 7.17
C ASP A 248 -15.61 -11.78 7.40
N TYR A 249 -14.96 -12.56 8.26
CA TYR A 249 -13.52 -12.47 8.50
C TYR A 249 -12.80 -13.64 7.84
N SER A 250 -11.52 -13.43 7.51
CA SER A 250 -10.64 -14.48 7.01
C SER A 250 -9.71 -15.00 8.10
N SER A 251 -9.32 -14.16 9.06
CA SER A 251 -8.41 -14.57 10.13
C SER A 251 -8.50 -13.69 11.37
N LEU A 252 -8.00 -14.20 12.50
CA LEU A 252 -7.54 -13.37 13.62
C LEU A 252 -6.04 -13.17 13.50
N ILE A 253 -5.60 -11.95 13.74
CA ILE A 253 -4.19 -11.58 13.88
C ILE A 253 -3.90 -11.44 15.37
N ILE A 254 -2.87 -12.14 15.84
CA ILE A 254 -2.38 -12.03 17.22
C ILE A 254 -1.00 -11.42 17.19
N LYS A 255 -0.86 -10.26 17.83
CA LYS A 255 0.39 -9.51 17.91
C LYS A 255 1.21 -9.89 19.14
N GLU A 256 2.47 -9.46 19.19
CA GLU A 256 3.39 -9.76 20.31
C GLU A 256 2.97 -9.14 21.64
N ASP A 257 2.16 -8.07 21.61
CA ASP A 257 1.55 -7.49 22.80
C ASP A 257 0.35 -8.31 23.31
N GLY A 258 -0.03 -9.37 22.60
CA GLY A 258 -1.17 -10.25 22.87
C GLY A 258 -2.52 -9.67 22.43
N SER A 259 -2.54 -8.53 21.70
CA SER A 259 -3.76 -8.04 21.07
C SER A 259 -4.25 -9.01 19.99
N ILE A 260 -5.57 -9.19 19.94
CA ILE A 260 -6.27 -10.04 18.98
C ILE A 260 -7.16 -9.15 18.13
N GLU A 261 -6.96 -9.17 16.82
CA GLU A 261 -7.72 -8.34 15.89
C GLU A 261 -8.24 -9.18 14.72
N PRO A 262 -9.55 -9.09 14.38
CA PRO A 262 -10.06 -9.72 13.18
C PRO A 262 -9.56 -8.99 11.93
N ALA A 263 -9.30 -9.76 10.88
CA ALA A 263 -8.96 -9.26 9.55
C ALA A 263 -9.99 -9.77 8.53
N ALA A 264 -10.52 -8.86 7.73
CA ALA A 264 -11.36 -9.18 6.58
C ALA A 264 -10.47 -9.51 5.37
N ALA A 265 -10.94 -10.42 4.50
CA ALA A 265 -10.38 -10.71 3.18
C ALA A 265 -8.90 -11.13 3.07
N LEU A 266 -8.16 -11.24 4.17
CA LEU A 266 -6.74 -11.63 4.18
C LEU A 266 -6.41 -13.02 3.60
N ASN A 267 -5.47 -13.07 2.67
CA ASN A 267 -4.80 -14.29 2.23
C ASN A 267 -3.63 -14.64 3.17
N THR A 268 -3.95 -15.33 4.28
CA THR A 268 -2.97 -15.66 5.33
C THR A 268 -1.69 -16.34 4.81
N SER A 269 -1.79 -17.11 3.71
CA SER A 269 -0.65 -17.85 3.16
C SER A 269 0.32 -16.93 2.41
N LEU A 270 -0.21 -15.95 1.68
CA LEU A 270 0.60 -14.96 0.97
C LEU A 270 1.21 -13.98 1.98
N VAL A 271 0.40 -13.45 2.89
CA VAL A 271 0.85 -12.55 3.96
C VAL A 271 1.95 -13.16 4.80
N SER A 272 1.81 -14.42 5.22
CA SER A 272 2.85 -15.05 6.06
C SER A 272 4.20 -15.15 5.33
N GLN A 273 4.20 -15.47 4.04
CA GLN A 273 5.43 -15.50 3.24
C GLN A 273 6.08 -14.11 3.14
N MET A 274 5.26 -13.08 2.97
CA MET A 274 5.73 -11.70 2.86
C MET A 274 6.27 -11.16 4.18
N LEU A 275 5.56 -11.39 5.28
CA LEU A 275 6.01 -11.06 6.62
C LEU A 275 7.34 -11.74 6.97
N ASN A 276 7.48 -13.03 6.63
CA ASN A 276 8.74 -13.76 6.83
C ASN A 276 9.90 -13.14 6.04
N ARG A 277 9.66 -12.61 4.84
CA ARG A 277 10.66 -11.86 4.05
C ARG A 277 11.06 -10.53 4.68
N MET A 278 10.15 -9.90 5.43
CA MET A 278 10.41 -8.69 6.21
C MET A 278 11.03 -8.99 7.58
N GLY A 279 11.39 -10.24 7.87
CA GLY A 279 11.98 -10.66 9.14
C GLY A 279 10.97 -10.89 10.27
N VAL A 280 9.66 -10.82 9.98
CA VAL A 280 8.59 -11.12 10.94
C VAL A 280 8.24 -12.60 10.85
N LYS A 281 8.43 -13.36 11.92
CA LYS A 281 8.04 -14.78 11.96
C LYS A 281 6.51 -14.92 12.00
N ALA A 282 5.90 -15.12 10.84
CA ALA A 282 4.44 -15.27 10.73
C ALA A 282 4.04 -16.75 10.73
N GLN A 283 3.27 -17.18 11.73
CA GLN A 283 2.77 -18.55 11.86
C GLN A 283 1.26 -18.60 11.65
N ILE A 284 0.80 -19.64 10.96
CA ILE A 284 -0.63 -19.86 10.71
C ILE A 284 -1.08 -21.04 11.57
N LEU A 285 -2.05 -20.81 12.45
CA LEU A 285 -2.75 -21.86 13.19
C LEU A 285 -4.09 -22.11 12.51
N ILE A 286 -4.30 -23.37 12.16
CA ILE A 286 -5.57 -23.84 11.62
C ILE A 286 -6.32 -24.51 12.77
N ILE A 287 -7.52 -24.00 13.07
CA ILE A 287 -8.33 -24.48 14.18
C ILE A 287 -9.44 -25.40 13.65
N THR A 288 -9.66 -26.51 14.34
CA THR A 288 -10.69 -27.50 14.06
C THR A 288 -11.74 -27.58 15.18
N GLU A 289 -11.43 -27.03 16.35
CA GLU A 289 -12.30 -27.03 17.52
C GLU A 289 -12.19 -25.71 18.30
N VAL A 290 -13.33 -25.12 18.65
CA VAL A 290 -13.40 -23.94 19.51
C VAL A 290 -14.19 -24.29 20.76
N GLU A 291 -13.54 -24.14 21.90
CA GLU A 291 -14.10 -24.46 23.21
C GLU A 291 -14.28 -23.18 24.02
N THR A 292 -15.48 -22.91 24.54
CA THR A 292 -15.71 -21.77 25.45
C THR A 292 -16.45 -22.22 26.70
N ASP A 293 -16.28 -21.50 27.81
CA ASP A 293 -16.93 -21.88 29.08
C ASP A 293 -18.43 -21.55 29.12
N VAL A 294 -18.88 -20.54 28.34
CA VAL A 294 -20.22 -19.95 28.51
C VAL A 294 -21.01 -19.84 27.20
N ALA A 295 -20.33 -19.64 26.07
CA ALA A 295 -20.97 -19.34 24.79
C ALA A 295 -21.16 -20.58 23.89
N GLY A 296 -20.86 -21.77 24.42
CA GLY A 296 -20.92 -23.03 23.68
C GLY A 296 -19.66 -23.31 22.86
N ASN A 297 -19.64 -24.47 22.23
CA ASN A 297 -18.47 -24.97 21.49
C ASN A 297 -18.77 -25.00 19.99
N CYS A 298 -17.77 -24.73 19.16
CA CYS A 298 -17.86 -24.97 17.73
C CYS A 298 -16.97 -26.14 17.31
N THR A 299 -17.54 -27.01 16.47
CA THR A 299 -16.84 -28.15 15.89
C THR A 299 -17.24 -28.35 14.43
N LEU A 300 -16.42 -29.10 13.70
CA LEU A 300 -16.72 -29.53 12.34
C LEU A 300 -17.59 -30.78 12.35
N ASP A 301 -18.56 -30.86 11.43
CA ASP A 301 -19.20 -32.12 11.10
C ASP A 301 -18.38 -32.92 10.07
N ASP A 302 -18.85 -34.12 9.73
CA ASP A 302 -18.18 -35.03 8.78
C ASP A 302 -18.02 -34.42 7.38
N ALA A 303 -18.82 -33.41 7.03
CA ALA A 303 -18.73 -32.67 5.77
C ALA A 303 -17.79 -31.46 5.84
N GLY A 304 -17.12 -31.24 6.98
CA GLY A 304 -16.22 -30.10 7.18
C GLY A 304 -16.96 -28.77 7.31
N ARG A 305 -18.23 -28.78 7.74
CA ARG A 305 -19.02 -27.59 8.03
C ARG A 305 -19.04 -27.32 9.54
N TRP A 306 -18.81 -26.07 9.92
CA TRP A 306 -18.89 -25.62 11.29
C TRP A 306 -20.33 -25.57 11.81
N HIS A 307 -20.49 -25.97 13.06
CA HIS A 307 -21.73 -25.85 13.80
C HIS A 307 -21.43 -25.54 15.27
N GLN A 308 -22.35 -24.85 15.93
CA GLN A 308 -22.23 -24.50 17.35
C GLN A 308 -23.11 -25.41 18.21
N ILE A 309 -22.61 -25.82 19.38
CA ILE A 309 -23.33 -26.58 20.39
C ILE A 309 -23.50 -25.71 21.63
N ILE A 310 -24.76 -25.38 21.96
CA ILE A 310 -25.12 -24.58 23.15
C ILE A 310 -26.10 -25.41 24.00
N GLY A 311 -25.72 -25.77 25.22
CA GLY A 311 -26.58 -26.55 26.12
C GLY A 311 -27.08 -27.87 25.51
N GLY A 312 -26.23 -28.54 24.70
CA GLY A 312 -26.56 -29.77 23.99
C GLY A 312 -27.38 -29.60 22.70
N ARG A 313 -27.77 -28.37 22.32
CA ARG A 313 -28.46 -28.10 21.06
C ARG A 313 -27.49 -27.68 19.97
N LYS A 314 -27.63 -28.27 18.78
CA LYS A 314 -26.81 -27.99 17.59
C LYS A 314 -27.43 -26.89 16.73
N SER A 315 -26.68 -25.83 16.47
CA SER A 315 -26.95 -24.76 15.50
C SER A 315 -26.06 -24.95 14.28
N ARG A 316 -26.61 -24.88 13.06
CA ARG A 316 -25.88 -25.13 11.79
C ARG A 316 -24.87 -24.05 11.37
N ASN A 317 -24.68 -23.07 12.25
CA ASN A 317 -23.89 -21.88 12.05
C ASN A 317 -23.00 -21.69 13.27
N CYS A 318 -21.76 -21.27 13.05
CA CYS A 318 -20.78 -20.99 14.09
C CYS A 318 -20.25 -19.55 13.97
N PRO A 319 -20.37 -18.72 15.03
CA PRO A 319 -19.62 -17.47 15.15
C PRO A 319 -18.16 -17.78 15.54
N PHE A 320 -17.43 -18.39 14.60
CA PHE A 320 -16.10 -18.94 14.83
C PHE A 320 -15.10 -17.92 15.39
N PHE A 321 -14.99 -16.73 14.78
CA PHE A 321 -13.96 -15.75 15.11
C PHE A 321 -14.21 -15.12 16.48
N SER A 322 -15.46 -14.78 16.78
CA SER A 322 -15.87 -14.31 18.10
C SER A 322 -15.57 -15.33 19.19
N LEU A 323 -15.93 -16.60 18.98
CA LEU A 323 -15.70 -17.65 19.97
C LEU A 323 -14.22 -18.04 20.07
N ALA A 324 -13.48 -18.04 18.97
CA ALA A 324 -12.05 -18.30 18.96
C ALA A 324 -11.30 -17.22 19.73
N SER A 325 -11.68 -15.95 19.57
CA SER A 325 -11.12 -14.84 20.37
C SER A 325 -11.35 -15.07 21.87
N GLN A 326 -12.59 -15.38 22.28
CA GLN A 326 -12.91 -15.72 23.66
C GLN A 326 -12.12 -16.94 24.17
N MET A 327 -11.95 -17.96 23.33
CA MET A 327 -11.19 -19.16 23.68
C MET A 327 -9.72 -18.84 23.98
N LEU A 328 -9.11 -17.98 23.16
CA LEU A 328 -7.72 -17.51 23.33
C LEU A 328 -7.56 -16.67 24.59
N GLU A 329 -8.48 -15.72 24.81
CA GLU A 329 -8.51 -14.87 26.00
C GLU A 329 -8.69 -15.69 27.28
N ASN A 330 -9.61 -16.65 27.29
CA ASN A 330 -9.89 -17.47 28.48
C ASN A 330 -8.89 -18.60 28.69
N GLY A 331 -8.12 -18.98 27.67
CA GLY A 331 -7.17 -20.09 27.76
C GLY A 331 -7.80 -21.47 27.57
N THR A 332 -9.06 -21.53 27.12
CA THR A 332 -9.82 -22.78 26.98
C THR A 332 -9.35 -23.62 25.79
N TYR A 333 -8.53 -23.06 24.89
CA TYR A 333 -7.85 -23.80 23.82
C TYR A 333 -7.04 -24.99 24.36
N LYS A 334 -6.59 -24.96 25.62
CA LYS A 334 -5.88 -26.07 26.28
C LYS A 334 -6.68 -27.38 26.33
N ARG A 335 -8.01 -27.30 26.18
CA ARG A 335 -8.92 -28.45 26.16
C ARG A 335 -9.17 -29.00 24.76
N THR A 336 -8.73 -28.31 23.71
CA THR A 336 -9.02 -28.72 22.32
C THR A 336 -7.99 -29.71 21.79
N LYS A 337 -8.40 -30.47 20.77
CA LYS A 337 -7.48 -31.36 20.03
C LYS A 337 -6.35 -30.59 19.36
N ASP A 338 -6.64 -29.39 18.86
CA ASP A 338 -5.66 -28.53 18.20
C ASP A 338 -4.46 -28.22 19.11
N TYR A 339 -4.68 -28.04 20.42
CA TYR A 339 -3.60 -27.80 21.38
C TYR A 339 -2.66 -29.01 21.52
N VAL A 340 -3.20 -30.22 21.49
CA VAL A 340 -2.41 -31.45 21.56
C VAL A 340 -1.59 -31.62 20.27
N GLU A 341 -2.22 -31.44 19.13
CA GLU A 341 -1.62 -31.66 17.80
C GLU A 341 -0.61 -30.57 17.42
N GLN A 342 -0.87 -29.31 17.80
CA GLN A 342 -0.06 -28.14 17.46
C GLN A 342 0.66 -27.56 18.69
N ASN A 343 1.00 -28.42 19.66
CA ASN A 343 1.49 -28.04 21.00
C ASN A 343 2.64 -27.00 20.99
N ILE A 344 3.64 -27.18 20.11
CA ILE A 344 4.80 -26.27 20.03
C ILE A 344 4.36 -24.84 19.68
N VAL A 345 3.45 -24.71 18.72
CA VAL A 345 2.94 -23.42 18.24
C VAL A 345 2.06 -22.78 19.31
N PHE A 346 1.19 -23.56 19.94
CA PHE A 346 0.36 -23.08 21.04
C PHE A 346 1.19 -22.63 22.24
N ARG A 347 2.26 -23.34 22.64
CA ARG A 347 3.15 -22.89 23.72
C ARG A 347 3.79 -21.53 23.45
N GLN A 348 4.19 -21.28 22.20
CA GLN A 348 4.69 -19.96 21.80
C GLN A 348 3.60 -18.89 21.90
N LEU A 349 2.38 -19.24 21.47
CA LEU A 349 1.22 -18.36 21.58
C LEU A 349 0.86 -18.06 23.05
N GLU A 350 0.96 -19.04 23.96
CA GLU A 350 0.68 -18.83 25.38
C GLU A 350 1.62 -17.80 26.01
N ALA A 351 2.90 -17.84 25.64
CA ALA A 351 3.88 -16.88 26.15
C ALA A 351 3.44 -15.45 25.82
N ILE A 352 2.97 -15.22 24.59
CA ILE A 352 2.46 -13.92 24.14
C ILE A 352 1.16 -13.54 24.86
N LEU A 353 0.16 -14.45 24.89
CA LEU A 353 -1.13 -14.17 25.54
C LEU A 353 -1.01 -13.93 27.05
N SER A 354 0.01 -14.49 27.71
CA SER A 354 0.28 -14.27 29.13
C SER A 354 0.74 -12.84 29.44
N ILE A 355 1.44 -12.19 28.50
CA ILE A 355 1.92 -10.79 28.64
C ILE A 355 0.71 -9.85 28.70
N ALA A 356 -0.25 -9.99 27.77
CA ALA A 356 -1.47 -9.19 27.76
C ALA A 356 -2.26 -9.30 29.08
N LYS A 357 -2.37 -10.52 29.64
CA LYS A 357 -3.08 -10.75 30.90
C LYS A 357 -2.43 -10.06 32.09
N ASN A 358 -1.11 -9.93 32.11
CA ASN A 358 -0.38 -9.27 33.19
C ASN A 358 -0.44 -7.74 33.05
N ASN A 359 -0.30 -7.21 31.84
CA ASN A 359 -0.42 -5.76 31.58
C ASN A 359 -1.81 -5.20 31.94
N ASN A 360 -2.87 -5.98 31.71
CA ASN A 360 -4.25 -5.63 32.09
C ASN A 360 -4.51 -5.69 33.61
N LYS A 361 -3.67 -6.38 34.39
CA LYS A 361 -3.77 -6.38 35.86
C LYS A 361 -3.11 -5.15 36.49
N GLU A 362 -2.02 -4.67 35.90
CA GLU A 362 -1.30 -3.48 36.39
C GLU A 362 -2.03 -2.16 36.09
N THR A 363 -2.86 -2.11 35.04
CA THR A 363 -3.68 -0.92 34.70
C THR A 363 -5.00 -0.83 35.47
N ASN A 364 -5.42 -1.94 36.10
CA ASN A 364 -6.64 -2.02 36.92
C ASN A 364 -6.35 -2.09 38.43
N SER A 365 -5.09 -1.93 38.83
CA SER A 365 -4.66 -1.71 40.22
C SER A 365 -4.26 -0.26 40.43
#